data_AF-A0A972VDU9-F1
#
_entry.id   AF-A0A972VDU9-F1
#
_cell.length_a   1.000
_cell.length_b   1.000
_cell.length_c   1.000
_cell.angle_alpha   90.00
_cell.angle_beta   90.00
_cell.angle_gamma   90.00
#
_symmetry.space_group_name_H-M   'P 1'
#
loop_
_entity.id
_entity.type
_entity.pdbx_description
1 polymer ?
#
loop_
_entity_poly.entity_id
_entity_poly.type
_entity_poly.pdbx_seq_one_letter_code
_entity_poly.pdbx_strand_id
1 'polypeptide(L)'
;MNNVHSSRVRQGLIILCFMMSSGLVDASPKIESIAMASPNIIEVVVHTGEVRVGRQVPYVKQAEDVVKEIAHNRTLIRGGHRVGVLIGSDMLRPFDTFSGDLLDATWADSKASYWIESATHSHYQQRVHPVGVFRKSRPTGVARTDNWKFRTPIESHLYLVLPHPLKPEASYEISFGGNQFPRQRFKYQPLSMRSESVHVSHIGFHPDD
;
A
#
# COMPACT_ATOMS: atom_id res chain seq x y z
N MET A 1 69.86 -8.71 35.34
CA MET A 1 69.07 -9.51 34.37
C MET A 1 67.60 -9.41 34.74
N ASN A 2 66.83 -8.85 33.80
CA ASN A 2 65.39 -8.97 33.53
C ASN A 2 64.35 -8.44 34.54
N ASN A 3 63.92 -7.20 34.26
CA ASN A 3 62.62 -6.61 34.65
C ASN A 3 61.46 -7.32 33.93
N VAL A 4 60.40 -7.66 34.67
CA VAL A 4 59.15 -8.19 34.14
C VAL A 4 58.14 -7.04 34.05
N HIS A 5 57.74 -6.66 32.84
CA HIS A 5 56.69 -5.68 32.55
C HIS A 5 55.34 -6.40 32.43
N SER A 6 54.39 -6.11 33.33
CA SER A 6 53.00 -6.57 33.19
C SER A 6 52.18 -5.53 32.43
N SER A 7 51.77 -5.86 31.21
CA SER A 7 50.86 -5.09 30.37
C SER A 7 49.41 -5.48 30.68
N ARG A 8 48.62 -4.54 31.20
CA ARG A 8 47.16 -4.70 31.37
C ARG A 8 46.47 -4.41 30.04
N VAL A 9 45.86 -5.44 29.45
CA VAL A 9 44.99 -5.32 28.27
C VAL A 9 43.64 -4.76 28.70
N ARG A 10 43.28 -3.57 28.23
CA ARG A 10 41.93 -2.99 28.33
C ARG A 10 41.03 -3.67 27.29
N GLN A 11 40.05 -4.46 27.74
CA GLN A 11 38.95 -4.91 26.88
C GLN A 11 38.01 -3.73 26.63
N GLY A 12 38.00 -3.24 25.38
CA GLY A 12 37.03 -2.26 24.90
C GLY A 12 35.69 -2.93 24.63
N LEU A 13 34.65 -2.46 25.33
CA LEU A 13 33.26 -2.80 25.10
C LEU A 13 32.80 -2.17 23.78
N ILE A 14 32.66 -2.98 22.72
CA ILE A 14 32.05 -2.55 21.46
C ILE A 14 30.53 -2.62 21.62
N ILE A 15 29.91 -1.46 21.85
CA ILE A 15 28.46 -1.29 21.78
C ILE A 15 28.09 -1.16 20.31
N LEU A 16 27.62 -2.26 19.71
CA LEU A 16 27.10 -2.30 18.35
C LEU A 16 25.66 -1.74 18.36
N CYS A 17 25.51 -0.43 18.18
CA CYS A 17 24.21 0.20 17.94
C CYS A 17 23.66 -0.30 16.60
N PHE A 18 22.68 -1.21 16.64
CA PHE A 18 21.83 -1.51 15.49
C PHE A 18 21.03 -0.27 15.13
N MET A 19 21.49 0.45 14.11
CA MET A 19 20.68 1.44 13.40
C MET A 19 19.51 0.69 12.77
N MET A 20 18.35 0.73 13.43
CA MET A 20 17.08 0.35 12.83
C MET A 20 16.86 1.29 11.65
N SER A 21 17.18 0.81 10.44
CA SER A 21 16.78 1.47 9.20
C SER A 21 15.26 1.44 9.15
N SER A 22 14.63 2.53 9.61
CA SER A 22 13.23 2.82 9.34
C SER A 22 13.09 2.97 7.83
N GLY A 23 12.78 1.86 7.17
CA GLY A 23 12.34 1.87 5.78
C GLY A 23 11.18 2.86 5.70
N LEU A 24 11.34 3.88 4.86
CA LEU A 24 10.27 4.81 4.52
C LEU A 24 9.04 3.98 4.17
N VAL A 25 8.03 4.03 5.03
CA VAL A 25 6.72 3.47 4.74
C VAL A 25 6.22 4.26 3.52
N ASP A 26 6.04 3.58 2.39
CA ASP A 26 5.47 4.18 1.20
C ASP A 26 4.12 4.79 1.59
N ALA A 27 3.95 6.08 1.34
CA ALA A 27 2.79 6.82 1.84
C ALA A 27 1.51 6.24 1.19
N SER A 28 0.60 5.75 2.03
CA SER A 28 -0.70 5.21 1.62
C SER A 28 -1.79 6.09 2.23
N PRO A 29 -2.85 6.47 1.48
CA PRO A 29 -3.21 6.03 0.13
C PRO A 29 -2.27 6.58 -0.97
N LYS A 30 -2.16 5.86 -2.10
CA LYS A 30 -1.35 6.28 -3.27
C LYS A 30 -2.09 6.15 -4.59
N ILE A 31 -1.87 7.09 -5.52
CA ILE A 31 -2.33 6.95 -6.91
C ILE A 31 -1.38 5.97 -7.61
N GLU A 32 -1.93 4.87 -8.09
CA GLU A 32 -1.20 3.85 -8.84
C GLU A 32 -1.17 4.18 -10.34
N SER A 33 -2.30 4.62 -10.89
CA SER A 33 -2.37 5.00 -12.30
C SER A 33 -3.51 5.96 -12.60
N ILE A 34 -3.37 6.68 -13.72
CA ILE A 34 -4.44 7.43 -14.37
C ILE A 34 -4.65 6.83 -15.75
N ALA A 35 -5.89 6.50 -16.04
CA ALA A 35 -6.32 5.82 -17.26
C ALA A 35 -7.61 6.46 -17.78
N MET A 36 -8.12 5.93 -18.88
CA MET A 36 -9.33 6.45 -19.53
C MET A 36 -10.35 5.34 -19.72
N ALA A 37 -11.57 5.54 -19.23
CA ALA A 37 -12.68 4.63 -19.49
C ALA A 37 -13.43 5.02 -20.77
N SER A 38 -13.50 6.32 -21.07
CA SER A 38 -14.09 6.89 -22.30
C SER A 38 -13.52 8.31 -22.52
N PRO A 39 -13.80 8.98 -23.66
CA PRO A 39 -13.27 10.33 -23.91
C PRO A 39 -13.63 11.36 -22.85
N ASN A 40 -14.71 11.15 -22.09
CA ASN A 40 -15.17 12.05 -21.02
C ASN A 40 -15.15 11.40 -19.63
N ILE A 41 -14.48 10.26 -19.45
CA ILE A 41 -14.36 9.60 -18.15
C ILE A 41 -12.90 9.25 -17.89
N ILE A 42 -12.30 9.95 -16.93
CA ILE A 42 -10.97 9.64 -16.41
C ILE A 42 -11.11 8.60 -15.31
N GLU A 43 -10.25 7.60 -15.32
CA GLU A 43 -10.09 6.64 -14.23
C GLU A 43 -8.84 6.99 -13.42
N VAL A 44 -8.99 7.08 -12.10
CA VAL A 44 -7.87 7.19 -11.16
C VAL A 44 -7.85 5.94 -10.29
N VAL A 45 -6.79 5.16 -10.39
CA VAL A 45 -6.60 3.96 -9.57
C VAL A 45 -5.80 4.33 -8.34
N VAL A 46 -6.37 4.07 -7.16
CA VAL A 46 -5.78 4.35 -5.86
C VAL A 46 -5.57 3.05 -5.10
N HIS A 47 -4.34 2.80 -4.66
CA HIS A 47 -3.99 1.67 -3.81
C HIS A 47 -3.90 2.12 -2.35
N THR A 48 -4.49 1.34 -1.45
CA THR A 48 -4.50 1.61 -0.01
C THR A 48 -4.09 0.40 0.79
N GLY A 49 -3.32 0.63 1.85
CA GLY A 49 -2.76 -0.43 2.67
C GLY A 49 -1.64 -1.22 1.99
N GLU A 50 -0.85 -1.90 2.80
CA GLU A 50 0.14 -2.90 2.37
C GLU A 50 0.08 -4.07 3.36
N VAL A 51 0.19 -5.29 2.84
CA VAL A 51 0.26 -6.51 3.65
C VAL A 51 1.65 -7.09 3.57
N ARG A 52 2.28 -7.31 4.72
CA ARG A 52 3.46 -8.17 4.81
C ARG A 52 3.04 -9.48 5.42
N VAL A 53 3.00 -10.50 4.56
CA VAL A 53 2.62 -11.85 4.96
C VAL A 53 3.66 -12.41 5.92
N GLY A 54 3.22 -12.84 7.10
CA GLY A 54 4.10 -13.41 8.10
C GLY A 54 4.66 -14.74 7.62
N ARG A 55 5.95 -14.83 7.25
CA ARG A 55 6.54 -16.10 6.78
C ARG A 55 6.85 -17.02 7.96
N GLN A 56 6.68 -18.32 7.77
CA GLN A 56 7.03 -19.30 8.79
C GLN A 56 8.54 -19.26 9.03
N VAL A 57 8.96 -19.16 10.30
CA VAL A 57 10.36 -19.05 10.72
C VAL A 57 10.65 -20.00 11.87
N PRO A 58 11.91 -20.45 12.07
CA PRO A 58 12.28 -21.20 13.25
C PRO A 58 11.94 -20.44 14.53
N TYR A 59 11.33 -21.13 15.48
CA TYR A 59 10.99 -20.59 16.79
C TYR A 59 12.22 -20.65 17.70
N VAL A 60 12.71 -19.48 18.10
CA VAL A 60 13.70 -19.33 19.17
C VAL A 60 12.98 -18.79 20.40
N LYS A 61 12.93 -19.59 21.46
CA LYS A 61 12.30 -19.21 22.72
C LYS A 61 13.02 -18.03 23.36
N GLN A 62 12.24 -17.03 23.75
CA GLN A 62 12.71 -15.85 24.50
C GLN A 62 12.16 -15.91 25.93
N ALA A 63 12.75 -15.12 26.84
CA ALA A 63 12.45 -15.20 28.27
C ALA A 63 11.00 -14.78 28.58
N GLU A 64 10.47 -13.84 27.81
CA GLU A 64 9.12 -13.28 27.91
C GLU A 64 8.06 -14.05 27.13
N ASP A 65 8.43 -15.18 26.51
CA ASP A 65 7.49 -15.97 25.71
C ASP A 65 6.52 -16.75 26.58
N VAL A 66 5.23 -16.55 26.31
CA VAL A 66 4.13 -17.32 26.89
C VAL A 66 3.35 -17.96 25.75
N VAL A 67 3.25 -19.29 25.78
CA VAL A 67 2.43 -20.05 24.82
C VAL A 67 1.08 -20.33 25.47
N LYS A 68 -0.01 -19.99 24.79
CA LYS A 68 -1.38 -20.29 25.21
C LYS A 68 -2.11 -21.11 24.15
N GLU A 69 -2.83 -22.13 24.59
CA GLU A 69 -3.82 -22.81 23.75
C GLU A 69 -5.04 -21.89 23.61
N ILE A 70 -5.29 -21.41 22.39
CA ILE A 70 -6.46 -20.59 22.07
C ILE A 70 -7.19 -21.25 20.91
N ALA A 71 -8.39 -21.77 21.19
CA ALA A 71 -9.10 -22.70 20.31
C ALA A 71 -8.22 -23.92 19.97
N HIS A 72 -7.91 -24.12 18.69
CA HIS A 72 -7.06 -25.23 18.21
C HIS A 72 -5.62 -24.81 17.90
N ASN A 73 -5.19 -23.62 18.36
CA ASN A 73 -3.87 -23.06 18.04
C ASN A 73 -3.03 -22.77 19.28
N ARG A 74 -1.74 -23.12 19.18
CA ARG A 74 -0.70 -22.73 20.13
C ARG A 74 -0.25 -21.30 19.86
N THR A 75 -0.89 -20.33 20.47
CA THR A 75 -0.59 -18.90 20.23
C THR A 75 0.61 -18.46 21.06
N LEU A 76 1.61 -17.88 20.40
CA LEU A 76 2.76 -17.25 21.06
C LEU A 76 2.43 -15.82 21.46
N ILE A 77 2.63 -15.49 22.73
CA ILE A 77 2.55 -14.15 23.31
C ILE A 77 3.94 -13.76 23.77
N ARG A 78 4.44 -12.60 23.34
CA ARG A 78 5.76 -12.06 23.67
C ARG A 78 5.62 -10.61 24.12
N GLY A 79 6.13 -10.29 25.31
CA GLY A 79 6.00 -8.93 25.86
C GLY A 79 4.54 -8.47 25.99
N GLY A 80 3.60 -9.39 26.21
CA GLY A 80 2.16 -9.10 26.28
C GLY A 80 1.42 -9.02 24.94
N HIS A 81 2.14 -9.05 23.81
CA HIS A 81 1.55 -9.00 22.46
C HIS A 81 1.52 -10.38 21.83
N ARG A 82 0.44 -10.71 21.10
CA ARG A 82 0.39 -11.94 20.33
C ARG A 82 1.25 -11.78 19.07
N VAL A 83 2.18 -12.71 18.87
CA VAL A 83 3.14 -12.67 17.77
C VAL A 83 2.72 -13.56 16.62
N GLY A 84 2.08 -14.69 16.91
CA GLY A 84 1.67 -15.66 15.90
C GLY A 84 1.27 -17.00 16.50
N VAL A 85 1.28 -18.03 15.66
CA VAL A 85 0.94 -19.40 16.03
C VAL A 85 2.17 -20.29 15.89
N LEU A 86 2.46 -21.09 16.92
CA LEU A 86 3.46 -22.13 16.86
C LEU A 86 2.91 -23.33 16.10
N ILE A 87 3.71 -23.81 15.16
CA ILE A 87 3.46 -25.03 14.39
C ILE A 87 4.47 -26.06 14.89
N GLY A 88 3.98 -27.14 15.50
CA GLY A 88 4.86 -28.07 16.22
C GLY A 88 5.57 -27.39 17.41
N SER A 89 6.78 -27.82 17.73
CA SER A 89 7.58 -27.28 18.84
C SER A 89 8.63 -26.24 18.43
N ASP A 90 8.90 -26.11 17.14
CA ASP A 90 10.12 -25.50 16.60
C ASP A 90 9.87 -24.47 15.50
N MET A 91 8.63 -24.26 15.06
CA MET A 91 8.29 -23.28 14.03
C MET A 91 7.25 -22.27 14.53
N LEU A 92 7.43 -21.01 14.11
CA LEU A 92 6.49 -19.91 14.34
C LEU A 92 5.96 -19.43 13.00
N ARG A 93 4.64 -19.35 12.86
CA ARG A 93 3.96 -18.57 11.83
C ARG A 93 3.53 -17.25 12.46
N PRO A 94 4.27 -16.15 12.28
CA PRO A 94 3.88 -14.85 12.78
C PRO A 94 2.57 -14.40 12.12
N PHE A 95 1.81 -13.55 12.81
CA PHE A 95 0.70 -12.85 12.19
C PHE A 95 1.21 -11.92 11.08
N ASP A 96 0.34 -11.67 10.10
CA ASP A 96 0.64 -10.71 9.04
C ASP A 96 0.67 -9.30 9.63
N THR A 97 1.43 -8.40 9.00
CA THR A 97 1.36 -6.98 9.33
C THR A 97 0.64 -6.21 8.25
N PHE A 98 -0.07 -5.17 8.67
CA PHE A 98 -0.79 -4.24 7.80
C PHE A 98 -0.32 -2.83 8.10
N SER A 99 0.05 -2.08 7.08
CA SER A 99 0.46 -0.66 7.19
C SER A 99 -0.26 0.18 6.16
N GLY A 100 -0.36 1.49 6.42
CA GLY A 100 -1.01 2.45 5.53
C GLY A 100 -2.46 2.77 5.91
N ASP A 101 -2.90 3.96 5.50
CA ASP A 101 -4.27 4.44 5.74
C ASP A 101 -5.21 4.03 4.61
N LEU A 102 -6.50 3.97 4.93
CA LEU A 102 -7.55 3.73 3.94
C LEU A 102 -7.90 5.05 3.24
N LEU A 103 -8.43 4.94 2.03
CA LEU A 103 -8.99 6.08 1.30
C LEU A 103 -10.24 6.57 2.03
N ASP A 104 -10.33 7.87 2.29
CA ASP A 104 -11.57 8.49 2.75
C ASP A 104 -12.62 8.40 1.64
N ALA A 105 -13.62 7.55 1.84
CA ALA A 105 -14.69 7.31 0.88
C ALA A 105 -15.56 8.57 0.66
N THR A 106 -15.79 9.38 1.69
CA THR A 106 -16.60 10.59 1.57
C THR A 106 -15.89 11.63 0.72
N TRP A 107 -14.58 11.79 0.95
CA TRP A 107 -13.74 12.62 0.08
C TRP A 107 -13.71 12.06 -1.34
N ALA A 108 -13.56 10.74 -1.50
CA ALA A 108 -13.40 10.10 -2.80
C ALA A 108 -14.67 10.16 -3.67
N ASP A 109 -15.84 10.12 -3.05
CA ASP A 109 -17.13 10.12 -3.75
C ASP A 109 -17.62 11.57 -4.05
N SER A 110 -16.87 12.59 -3.62
CA SER A 110 -17.24 14.00 -3.80
C SER A 110 -16.64 14.62 -5.07
N LYS A 111 -17.50 15.20 -5.92
CA LYS A 111 -17.09 15.96 -7.12
C LYS A 111 -16.19 17.16 -6.81
N ALA A 112 -16.40 17.78 -5.65
CA ALA A 112 -15.63 18.95 -5.22
C ALA A 112 -14.17 18.60 -4.88
N SER A 113 -13.86 17.33 -4.66
CA SER A 113 -12.51 16.84 -4.36
C SER A 113 -11.59 16.81 -5.58
N TYR A 114 -12.11 17.07 -6.79
CA TYR A 114 -11.35 16.96 -8.03
C TYR A 114 -11.59 18.16 -8.93
N TRP A 115 -10.56 18.60 -9.64
CA TRP A 115 -10.72 19.47 -10.80
C TRP A 115 -9.67 19.20 -11.86
N ILE A 116 -10.02 19.49 -13.10
CA ILE A 116 -9.21 19.27 -14.29
C ILE A 116 -8.96 20.63 -14.95
N GLU A 117 -7.72 20.87 -15.37
CA GLU A 117 -7.28 22.06 -16.10
C GLU A 117 -6.41 21.66 -17.30
N SER A 118 -6.39 22.50 -18.34
CA SER A 118 -5.56 22.35 -19.54
C SER A 118 -5.27 23.72 -20.16
N ALA A 119 -4.00 24.00 -20.41
CA ALA A 119 -3.61 25.21 -21.14
C ALA A 119 -3.95 25.14 -22.64
N THR A 120 -4.15 23.94 -23.20
CA THR A 120 -4.30 23.72 -24.64
C THR A 120 -5.70 23.29 -25.07
N HIS A 121 -6.66 23.20 -24.13
CA HIS A 121 -8.03 22.84 -24.41
C HIS A 121 -9.01 23.90 -23.90
N SER A 122 -9.78 24.52 -24.81
CA SER A 122 -10.67 25.65 -24.50
C SER A 122 -11.66 25.35 -23.37
N HIS A 123 -12.28 24.16 -23.35
CA HIS A 123 -13.22 23.79 -22.29
C HIS A 123 -12.58 23.57 -20.91
N TYR A 124 -11.25 23.49 -20.82
CA TYR A 124 -10.51 23.22 -19.58
C TYR A 124 -9.49 24.32 -19.24
N GLN A 125 -9.57 25.51 -19.85
CA GLN A 125 -8.65 26.62 -19.55
C GLN A 125 -8.78 27.14 -18.11
N GLN A 126 -9.90 26.85 -17.46
CA GLN A 126 -10.17 27.12 -16.05
C GLN A 126 -10.45 25.80 -15.32
N ARG A 127 -10.50 25.85 -13.98
CA ARG A 127 -10.86 24.70 -13.15
C ARG A 127 -12.23 24.15 -13.53
N VAL A 128 -12.26 22.91 -13.99
CA VAL A 128 -13.51 22.18 -14.27
C VAL A 128 -13.65 21.03 -13.30
N HIS A 129 -14.75 21.03 -12.55
CA HIS A 129 -15.12 19.91 -11.70
C HIS A 129 -15.81 18.80 -12.51
N PRO A 130 -15.62 17.52 -12.16
CA PRO A 130 -16.43 16.44 -12.69
C PRO A 130 -17.93 16.69 -12.44
N VAL A 131 -18.78 16.25 -13.37
CA VAL A 131 -20.24 16.28 -13.21
C VAL A 131 -20.76 15.08 -12.42
N GLY A 132 -19.95 14.02 -12.33
CA GLY A 132 -20.18 12.81 -11.54
C GLY A 132 -18.85 12.18 -11.10
N VAL A 133 -18.88 11.49 -9.96
CA VAL A 133 -17.79 10.62 -9.51
C VAL A 133 -18.40 9.28 -9.12
N PHE A 134 -17.81 8.19 -9.60
CA PHE A 134 -18.19 6.84 -9.22
C PHE A 134 -16.96 6.10 -8.70
N ARG A 135 -17.18 5.15 -7.79
CA ARG A 135 -16.09 4.37 -7.20
C ARG A 135 -16.43 2.89 -7.21
N LYS A 136 -15.45 2.10 -7.63
CA LYS A 136 -15.42 0.65 -7.45
C LYS A 136 -14.20 0.29 -6.63
N SER A 137 -14.37 -0.49 -5.57
CA SER A 137 -13.27 -0.89 -4.71
C SER A 137 -13.22 -2.41 -4.62
N ARG A 138 -12.00 -2.98 -4.59
CA ARG A 138 -11.78 -4.41 -4.41
C ARG A 138 -10.66 -4.66 -3.39
N PRO A 139 -10.81 -5.65 -2.50
CA PRO A 139 -9.68 -6.09 -1.68
C PRO A 139 -8.62 -6.73 -2.58
N THR A 140 -7.35 -6.42 -2.36
CA THR A 140 -6.21 -6.99 -3.10
C THR A 140 -5.44 -8.04 -2.30
N GLY A 141 -5.86 -8.28 -1.05
CA GLY A 141 -5.30 -9.28 -0.17
C GLY A 141 -5.99 -9.28 1.19
N VAL A 142 -5.47 -10.08 2.11
CA VAL A 142 -5.91 -10.13 3.50
C VAL A 142 -4.71 -10.33 4.43
N ALA A 143 -4.61 -9.50 5.46
CA ALA A 143 -3.68 -9.66 6.57
C ALA A 143 -4.44 -10.14 7.79
N ARG A 144 -4.08 -11.32 8.31
CA ARG A 144 -4.48 -11.74 9.65
C ARG A 144 -3.50 -11.12 10.65
N THR A 145 -3.90 -9.99 11.22
CA THR A 145 -3.06 -9.18 12.13
C THR A 145 -3.14 -9.62 13.60
N ASP A 146 -4.13 -10.43 13.94
CA ASP A 146 -4.28 -11.11 15.23
C ASP A 146 -5.20 -12.34 15.04
N ASN A 147 -5.50 -13.07 16.12
CA ASN A 147 -6.51 -14.09 16.14
C ASN A 147 -7.88 -13.50 15.75
N TRP A 148 -8.42 -13.98 14.62
CA TRP A 148 -9.70 -13.51 14.05
C TRP A 148 -9.77 -11.99 13.78
N LYS A 149 -8.64 -11.30 13.70
CA LYS A 149 -8.57 -9.89 13.30
C LYS A 149 -7.93 -9.76 11.93
N PHE A 150 -8.69 -9.20 11.01
CA PHE A 150 -8.29 -9.09 9.61
C PHE A 150 -8.26 -7.64 9.15
N ARG A 151 -7.33 -7.34 8.25
CA ARG A 151 -7.21 -6.07 7.54
C ARG A 151 -6.98 -6.37 6.07
N THR A 152 -7.49 -5.53 5.18
CA THR A 152 -7.41 -5.76 3.74
C THR A 152 -6.88 -4.52 3.05
N PRO A 153 -5.81 -4.61 2.24
CA PRO A 153 -5.47 -3.56 1.30
C PRO A 153 -6.58 -3.47 0.26
N ILE A 154 -6.84 -2.26 -0.21
CA ILE A 154 -7.95 -1.99 -1.13
C ILE A 154 -7.41 -1.21 -2.32
N GLU A 155 -7.71 -1.70 -3.51
CA GLU A 155 -7.60 -0.96 -4.76
C GLU A 155 -8.95 -0.33 -5.07
N SER A 156 -8.95 0.99 -5.29
CA SER A 156 -10.14 1.77 -5.62
C SER A 156 -9.97 2.43 -6.98
N HIS A 157 -10.94 2.20 -7.85
CA HIS A 157 -11.06 2.83 -9.16
C HIS A 157 -12.05 3.98 -9.03
N LEU A 158 -11.58 5.20 -9.25
CA LEU A 158 -12.37 6.42 -9.21
C LEU A 158 -12.63 6.87 -10.65
N TYR A 159 -13.90 6.92 -11.05
CA TYR A 159 -14.32 7.32 -12.38
C TYR A 159 -14.85 8.75 -12.32
N LEU A 160 -14.06 9.69 -12.84
CA LEU A 160 -14.37 11.11 -12.90
C LEU A 160 -15.08 11.41 -14.22
N VAL A 161 -16.38 11.68 -14.17
CA VAL A 161 -17.18 12.02 -15.36
C VAL A 161 -17.03 13.51 -15.64
N LEU A 162 -16.51 13.82 -16.81
CA LEU A 162 -16.23 15.18 -17.23
C LEU A 162 -17.40 15.78 -18.05
N PRO A 163 -17.61 17.11 -17.97
CA PRO A 163 -18.66 17.78 -18.76
C PRO A 163 -18.36 17.81 -20.26
N HIS A 164 -17.10 17.71 -20.67
CA HIS A 164 -16.67 17.73 -22.06
C HIS A 164 -15.67 16.60 -22.35
N PRO A 165 -15.67 16.00 -23.54
CA PRO A 165 -14.63 15.02 -23.89
C PRO A 165 -13.24 15.67 -23.92
N LEU A 166 -12.21 14.89 -23.59
CA LEU A 166 -10.82 15.24 -23.75
C LEU A 166 -10.45 15.25 -25.24
N LYS A 167 -9.52 16.12 -25.62
CA LYS A 167 -9.00 16.25 -26.99
C LYS A 167 -7.68 15.49 -27.13
N PRO A 168 -7.54 14.60 -28.12
CA PRO A 168 -6.29 13.89 -28.36
C PRO A 168 -5.08 14.83 -28.41
N GLU A 169 -3.98 14.37 -27.84
CA GLU A 169 -2.69 15.07 -27.72
C GLU A 169 -2.69 16.35 -26.86
N ALA A 170 -3.82 16.75 -26.26
CA ALA A 170 -3.85 17.83 -25.28
C ALA A 170 -3.29 17.36 -23.93
N SER A 171 -2.71 18.29 -23.17
CA SER A 171 -2.15 18.04 -21.85
C SER A 171 -3.11 18.52 -20.76
N TYR A 172 -3.29 17.71 -19.74
CA TYR A 172 -4.22 17.92 -18.64
C TYR A 172 -3.51 17.81 -17.30
N GLU A 173 -3.99 18.56 -16.32
CA GLU A 173 -3.62 18.41 -14.90
C GLU A 173 -4.89 18.05 -14.12
N ILE A 174 -4.83 16.96 -13.35
CA ILE A 174 -5.82 16.60 -12.33
C ILE A 174 -5.28 17.07 -10.99
N SER A 175 -6.12 17.80 -10.27
CA SER A 175 -5.83 18.25 -8.92
C SER A 175 -6.83 17.67 -7.93
N PHE A 176 -6.36 17.51 -6.69
CA PHE A 176 -7.06 16.83 -5.60
C PHE A 176 -7.24 17.78 -4.42
N GLY A 177 -8.48 17.91 -3.94
CA GLY A 177 -8.83 18.75 -2.81
C GLY A 177 -8.20 18.26 -1.50
N GLY A 178 -7.89 19.17 -0.60
CA GLY A 178 -7.38 18.84 0.73
C GLY A 178 -5.95 18.27 0.75
N ASN A 179 -5.17 18.41 -0.34
CA ASN A 179 -3.82 17.85 -0.48
C ASN A 179 -3.76 16.32 -0.30
N GLN A 180 -4.88 15.62 -0.53
CA GLN A 180 -4.96 14.15 -0.39
C GLN A 180 -3.94 13.43 -1.30
N PHE A 181 -3.69 14.00 -2.48
CA PHE A 181 -2.71 13.52 -3.44
C PHE A 181 -1.98 14.68 -4.12
N PRO A 182 -0.73 14.45 -4.59
CA PRO A 182 -0.07 15.39 -5.47
C PRO A 182 -0.81 15.50 -6.80
N ARG A 183 -0.73 16.67 -7.44
CA ARG A 183 -1.30 16.90 -8.76
C ARG A 183 -0.70 15.94 -9.77
N GLN A 184 -1.52 15.50 -10.72
CA GLN A 184 -1.13 14.54 -11.73
C GLN A 184 -1.27 15.15 -13.12
N ARG A 185 -0.23 15.06 -13.93
CA ARG A 185 -0.20 15.58 -15.30
C ARG A 185 -0.17 14.42 -16.28
N PHE A 186 -0.96 14.52 -17.34
CA PHE A 186 -0.96 13.53 -18.41
C PHE A 186 -1.27 14.17 -19.76
N LYS A 187 -0.85 13.50 -20.83
CA LYS A 187 -1.24 13.83 -22.20
C LYS A 187 -2.30 12.83 -22.63
N TYR A 188 -3.41 13.29 -23.19
CA TYR A 188 -4.47 12.37 -23.61
C TYR A 188 -4.12 11.70 -24.94
N GLN A 189 -3.67 10.45 -24.87
CA GLN A 189 -3.25 9.65 -26.02
C GLN A 189 -4.10 8.36 -26.07
N PRO A 190 -5.34 8.41 -26.60
CA PRO A 190 -6.31 7.32 -26.47
C PRO A 190 -5.86 5.98 -27.08
N LEU A 191 -4.89 6.00 -28.00
CA LEU A 191 -4.37 4.79 -28.65
C LEU A 191 -3.22 4.12 -27.88
N SER A 192 -2.62 4.79 -26.90
CA SER A 192 -1.49 4.26 -26.10
C SER A 192 -1.76 4.22 -24.61
N MET A 193 -2.76 4.95 -24.12
CA MET A 193 -3.16 4.94 -22.71
C MET A 193 -3.88 3.64 -22.35
N ARG A 194 -3.64 3.17 -21.12
CA ARG A 194 -4.42 2.08 -20.53
C ARG A 194 -5.90 2.48 -20.47
N SER A 195 -6.77 1.51 -20.74
CA SER A 195 -8.21 1.63 -20.56
C SER A 195 -8.74 0.40 -19.84
N GLU A 196 -9.45 0.58 -18.72
CA GLU A 196 -10.15 -0.52 -18.06
C GLU A 196 -11.30 -1.08 -18.91
N SER A 197 -11.83 -0.30 -19.86
CA SER A 197 -12.81 -0.77 -20.84
C SER A 197 -12.26 -1.85 -21.78
N VAL A 198 -10.93 -2.03 -21.83
CA VAL A 198 -10.27 -3.11 -22.59
C VAL A 198 -9.81 -4.19 -21.62
N HIS A 199 -10.65 -5.21 -21.43
CA HIS A 199 -10.31 -6.40 -20.66
C HIS A 199 -9.76 -7.50 -21.56
N VAL A 200 -8.55 -7.96 -21.27
CA VAL A 200 -8.00 -9.20 -21.82
C VAL A 200 -7.97 -10.23 -20.69
N SER A 201 -8.86 -11.23 -20.75
CA SER A 201 -8.79 -12.37 -19.85
C SER A 201 -7.79 -13.38 -20.40
N HIS A 202 -6.57 -13.38 -19.88
CA HIS A 202 -5.65 -14.49 -20.10
C HIS A 202 -6.01 -15.59 -19.10
N ILE A 203 -6.60 -16.68 -19.58
CA ILE A 203 -6.76 -17.91 -18.80
C ILE A 203 -5.46 -18.71 -18.96
N GLY A 204 -4.66 -18.77 -17.90
CA GLY A 204 -3.42 -19.55 -17.86
C GLY A 204 -3.14 -20.03 -16.45
N PHE A 205 -2.54 -21.22 -16.33
CA PHE A 205 -2.06 -21.80 -15.08
C PHE A 205 -0.78 -21.10 -14.60
N HIS A 206 -0.42 -21.28 -13.33
CA HIS A 206 0.85 -20.77 -12.82
C HIS A 206 1.99 -21.41 -13.64
N PRO A 207 3.04 -20.68 -14.03
CA PRO A 207 4.17 -21.27 -14.76
C PRO A 207 4.92 -22.35 -13.97
N ASP A 208 4.65 -22.47 -12.66
CA ASP A 208 5.17 -23.51 -11.78
C ASP A 208 4.11 -24.54 -11.33
N ASP A 209 2.90 -24.53 -11.90
CA ASP A 209 1.89 -25.60 -11.71
C ASP A 209 2.22 -26.85 -12.53
#